data_AF-A0A835SP14-F1
#
_entry.id   AF-A0A835SP14-F1
#
_cell.length_a   1.000
_cell.length_b   1.000
_cell.length_c   1.000
_cell.angle_alpha   90.00
_cell.angle_beta   90.00
_cell.angle_gamma   90.00
#
_symmetry.space_group_name_H-M   'P 1'
#
loop_
_entity.id
_entity.type
_entity.pdbx_description
1 polymer ?
#
loop_
_entity_poly.entity_id
_entity_poly.type
_entity_poly.pdbx_seq_one_letter_code
_entity_poly.pdbx_strand_id
1 'polypeptide(L)'
;MQVARAFTAVRPARSVAAPAQQRVSVVAMAKPTKLADFAGLSNEELVNKSNLLKRELAQTKWLQRTRGVGELKPGENQPQPDPEKVPKGHLNKHIRRQIAQCLTLLRQRQVAEGVDRKEARRIEKRAALANGTM
;
A
#
# COMPACT_ATOMS: atom_id res chain seq x y z
N MET A 1 -76.58 -14.20 24.71
CA MET A 1 -75.55 -13.64 25.61
C MET A 1 -74.62 -14.75 26.03
N GLN A 2 -73.34 -14.66 25.66
CA GLN A 2 -72.16 -15.02 26.47
C GLN A 2 -70.91 -14.92 25.59
N VAL A 3 -69.82 -14.47 26.20
CA VAL A 3 -68.76 -13.67 25.62
C VAL A 3 -67.52 -14.53 25.41
N ALA A 4 -67.07 -14.70 24.17
CA ALA A 4 -65.79 -15.33 23.89
C ALA A 4 -64.66 -14.33 24.20
N ARG A 5 -64.04 -14.46 25.37
CA ARG A 5 -62.80 -13.76 25.74
C ARG A 5 -61.63 -14.40 25.01
N ALA A 6 -61.11 -13.74 23.99
CA ALA A 6 -59.81 -14.07 23.40
C ALA A 6 -58.68 -13.55 24.32
N PHE A 7 -57.85 -14.46 24.84
CA PHE A 7 -56.59 -14.10 25.50
C PHE A 7 -55.53 -13.83 24.44
N THR A 8 -55.18 -12.56 24.21
CA THR A 8 -54.01 -12.18 23.42
C THR A 8 -52.76 -12.20 24.32
N ALA A 9 -51.90 -13.20 24.16
CA ALA A 9 -50.58 -13.20 24.76
C ALA A 9 -49.64 -12.28 23.96
N VAL A 10 -49.43 -11.05 24.43
CA VAL A 10 -48.41 -10.14 23.89
C VAL A 10 -47.05 -10.59 24.40
N ARG A 11 -46.20 -11.12 23.51
CA ARG A 11 -44.80 -11.42 23.80
C ARG A 11 -44.00 -10.11 23.77
N PRO A 12 -43.21 -9.74 24.80
CA PRO A 12 -42.36 -8.56 24.71
C PRO A 12 -41.22 -8.85 23.73
N ALA A 13 -41.03 -7.95 22.75
CA ALA A 13 -39.90 -7.96 21.85
C ALA A 13 -38.62 -7.70 22.66
N ARG A 14 -37.75 -8.71 22.75
CA ARG A 14 -36.41 -8.56 23.31
C ARG A 14 -35.59 -7.73 22.32
N SER A 15 -35.24 -6.50 22.69
CA SER A 15 -34.30 -5.70 21.92
C SER A 15 -32.92 -6.36 22.00
N VAL A 16 -32.43 -6.87 20.86
CA VAL A 16 -31.05 -7.31 20.73
C VAL A 16 -30.22 -6.05 20.53
N ALA A 17 -29.74 -5.46 21.63
CA ALA A 17 -28.73 -4.42 21.56
C ALA A 17 -27.44 -5.05 21.00
N ALA A 18 -27.16 -4.82 19.71
CA ALA A 18 -25.87 -5.17 19.14
C ALA A 18 -24.77 -4.38 19.86
N PRO A 19 -23.67 -5.00 20.29
CA PRO A 19 -22.59 -4.28 20.94
C PRO A 19 -22.02 -3.26 19.95
N ALA A 20 -22.01 -1.99 20.35
CA ALA A 20 -21.38 -0.92 19.60
C ALA A 20 -19.92 -1.30 19.35
N GLN A 21 -19.56 -1.51 18.08
CA GLN A 21 -18.18 -1.71 17.69
C GLN A 21 -17.40 -0.46 18.05
N GLN A 22 -16.68 -0.48 19.16
CA GLN A 22 -15.66 0.51 19.47
C GLN A 22 -14.65 0.48 18.32
N ARG A 23 -14.75 1.47 17.43
CA ARG A 23 -13.74 1.74 16.41
C ARG A 23 -12.52 2.30 17.13
N VAL A 24 -11.67 1.42 17.63
CA VAL A 24 -10.36 1.81 18.15
C VAL A 24 -9.54 2.27 16.94
N SER A 25 -9.47 3.58 16.73
CA SER A 25 -8.55 4.17 15.77
C SER A 25 -7.15 4.10 16.34
N VAL A 26 -6.49 2.95 16.17
CA VAL A 26 -5.04 2.86 16.34
C VAL A 26 -4.45 3.69 15.21
N VAL A 27 -4.01 4.91 15.51
CA VAL A 27 -3.15 5.70 14.63
C VAL A 27 -1.76 5.06 14.70
N ALA A 28 -1.65 3.85 14.15
CA ALA A 28 -0.37 3.38 13.69
C ALA A 28 0.05 4.39 12.61
N MET A 29 1.30 4.87 12.65
CA MET A 29 1.94 5.41 11.45
C MET A 29 2.09 4.28 10.43
N ALA A 30 0.96 3.81 9.93
CA ALA A 30 0.88 2.76 8.94
C ALA A 30 1.44 3.39 7.67
N LYS A 31 2.54 2.81 7.17
CA LYS A 31 3.00 3.12 5.82
C LYS A 31 1.78 3.11 4.89
N PRO A 32 1.57 4.13 4.05
CA PRO A 32 0.38 4.24 3.23
C PRO A 32 0.21 2.97 2.42
N THR A 33 -0.91 2.27 2.61
CA THR A 33 -1.15 0.94 2.00
C THR A 33 -2.35 0.95 1.08
N LYS A 34 -3.15 2.02 1.11
CA LYS A 34 -4.37 2.17 0.32
C LYS A 34 -4.14 3.22 -0.76
N LEU A 35 -4.91 3.11 -1.84
CA LEU A 35 -4.91 4.10 -2.92
C LEU A 35 -5.23 5.52 -2.42
N ALA A 36 -6.18 5.63 -1.48
CA ALA A 36 -6.61 6.90 -0.90
C ALA A 36 -5.45 7.68 -0.26
N ASP A 37 -4.47 6.98 0.32
CA ASP A 37 -3.34 7.60 1.00
C ASP A 37 -2.41 8.36 0.03
N PHE A 38 -2.49 8.05 -1.28
CA PHE A 38 -1.70 8.69 -2.33
C PHE A 38 -2.53 9.68 -3.16
N ALA A 39 -3.84 9.78 -2.93
CA ALA A 39 -4.73 10.61 -3.74
C ALA A 39 -4.47 12.11 -3.57
N GLY A 40 -3.93 12.53 -2.42
CA GLY A 40 -3.57 13.93 -2.14
C GLY A 40 -2.24 14.38 -2.77
N LEU A 41 -1.44 13.48 -3.33
CA LEU A 41 -0.14 13.81 -3.93
C LEU A 41 -0.33 14.43 -5.32
N SER A 42 0.53 15.36 -5.71
CA SER A 42 0.60 15.90 -7.08
C SER A 42 1.10 14.84 -8.07
N ASN A 43 0.95 15.09 -9.39
CA ASN A 43 1.45 14.17 -10.41
C ASN A 43 2.97 13.97 -10.31
N GLU A 44 3.70 15.06 -10.06
CA GLU A 44 5.16 15.04 -9.88
C GLU A 44 5.56 14.28 -8.62
N GLU A 45 4.84 14.49 -7.52
CA GLU A 45 5.06 13.78 -6.27
C GLU A 45 4.78 12.28 -6.41
N LEU A 46 3.75 11.88 -7.17
CA LEU A 46 3.48 10.48 -7.46
C LEU A 46 4.63 9.82 -8.22
N VAL A 47 5.20 10.50 -9.22
CA VAL A 47 6.37 10.02 -9.96
C VAL A 47 7.57 9.89 -9.03
N ASN A 48 7.89 10.95 -8.27
CA ASN A 48 9.02 10.97 -7.35
C ASN A 48 8.90 9.88 -6.28
N LYS A 49 7.71 9.72 -5.70
CA LYS A 49 7.43 8.67 -4.71
C LYS A 49 7.59 7.28 -5.32
N SER A 50 7.11 7.06 -6.55
CA SER A 50 7.29 5.78 -7.24
C SER A 50 8.77 5.44 -7.48
N ASN A 51 9.61 6.43 -7.79
CA ASN A 51 11.04 6.26 -8.01
C ASN A 51 11.79 5.98 -6.69
N LEU A 52 11.43 6.66 -5.60
CA LEU A 52 11.95 6.37 -4.27
C LEU A 52 11.61 4.94 -3.85
N LEU A 53 10.36 4.52 -4.03
CA LEU A 53 9.93 3.15 -3.71
C LEU A 53 10.64 2.08 -4.57
N LYS A 54 10.94 2.37 -5.84
CA LYS A 54 11.77 1.47 -6.68
C LYS A 54 13.19 1.30 -6.14
N ARG A 55 13.81 2.40 -5.67
CA ARG A 55 15.13 2.36 -5.02
C ARG A 55 15.09 1.58 -3.71
N GLU A 56 14.08 1.84 -2.87
CA GLU A 56 13.85 1.09 -1.63
C GLU A 56 13.68 -0.41 -1.91
N LEU A 57 12.89 -0.79 -2.93
CA LEU A 57 12.73 -2.18 -3.35
C LEU A 57 14.05 -2.84 -3.78
N ALA A 58 14.93 -2.10 -4.44
CA ALA A 58 16.24 -2.62 -4.84
C ALA A 58 17.12 -2.84 -3.60
N GLN A 59 17.13 -1.89 -2.67
CA GLN A 59 17.84 -1.99 -1.40
C GLN A 59 17.34 -3.14 -0.53
N THR A 60 16.02 -3.32 -0.40
CA THR A 60 15.45 -4.42 0.40
C THR A 60 15.81 -5.78 -0.20
N LYS A 61 15.77 -5.91 -1.53
CA LYS A 61 16.22 -7.12 -2.22
C LYS A 61 17.71 -7.39 -2.02
N TRP A 62 18.54 -6.34 -2.04
CA TRP A 62 19.97 -6.46 -1.76
C TRP A 62 20.21 -7.01 -0.36
N LEU A 63 19.65 -6.35 0.66
CA LEU A 63 19.78 -6.75 2.06
C LEU A 63 19.24 -8.15 2.34
N GLN A 64 18.17 -8.57 1.65
CA GLN A 64 17.68 -9.95 1.76
C GLN A 64 18.64 -10.98 1.16
N ARG A 65 19.32 -10.66 0.06
CA ARG A 65 20.32 -11.55 -0.55
C ARG A 65 21.60 -11.61 0.27
N THR A 66 22.06 -10.46 0.77
CA THR A 66 23.27 -10.37 1.60
C THR A 66 23.01 -10.70 3.07
N ARG A 67 21.79 -11.09 3.44
CA ARG A 67 21.36 -11.38 4.81
C ARG A 67 21.73 -10.24 5.79
N GLY A 68 21.56 -9.00 5.36
CA GLY A 68 21.82 -7.81 6.19
C GLY A 68 23.29 -7.36 6.20
N VAL A 69 24.18 -8.01 5.45
CA VAL A 69 25.57 -7.56 5.29
C VAL A 69 25.60 -6.37 4.33
N GLY A 70 26.02 -5.21 4.85
CA GLY A 70 26.16 -3.97 4.10
C GLY A 70 27.43 -3.89 3.25
N GLU A 71 28.53 -4.46 3.73
CA GLU A 71 29.83 -4.53 3.06
C GLU A 71 30.46 -5.91 3.27
N LEU A 72 30.89 -6.57 2.20
CA LEU A 72 31.68 -7.80 2.27
C LEU A 72 33.15 -7.41 2.16
N LYS A 73 33.90 -7.50 3.28
CA LYS A 73 35.36 -7.37 3.22
C LYS A 73 35.96 -8.68 2.69
N PRO A 74 36.93 -8.61 1.75
CA PRO A 74 37.58 -9.81 1.24
C PRO A 74 38.32 -10.55 2.36
N GLY A 75 38.04 -11.84 2.53
CA GLY A 75 38.69 -12.72 3.50
C GLY A 75 38.01 -12.85 4.87
N GLU A 76 36.89 -12.14 5.11
CA GLU A 76 36.15 -12.25 6.36
C GLU A 76 35.06 -13.34 6.25
N ASN A 77 35.02 -14.27 7.23
CA ASN A 77 33.92 -15.23 7.32
C ASN A 77 32.61 -14.47 7.46
N GLN A 78 31.62 -14.82 6.65
CA GLN A 78 30.33 -14.13 6.59
C GLN A 78 29.75 -14.00 8.01
N PRO A 79 29.62 -12.79 8.57
CA PRO A 79 29.17 -12.63 9.94
C PRO A 79 27.78 -13.25 10.08
N GLN A 80 27.53 -13.89 11.23
CA GLN A 80 26.24 -14.51 11.48
C GLN A 80 25.14 -13.45 11.34
N PRO A 81 24.17 -13.65 10.43
CA PRO A 81 23.27 -12.57 10.05
C PRO A 81 22.33 -12.25 11.19
N ASP A 82 22.34 -10.99 11.64
CA ASP A 82 21.36 -10.50 12.62
C ASP A 82 19.95 -10.57 12.00
N PRO A 83 19.04 -11.40 12.52
CA PRO A 83 17.72 -11.61 11.91
C PRO A 83 16.86 -10.34 11.90
N GLU A 84 17.16 -9.37 12.78
CA GLU A 84 16.49 -8.07 12.82
C GLU A 84 16.94 -7.12 11.69
N LYS A 85 18.17 -7.28 11.17
CA LYS A 85 18.70 -6.46 10.07
C LYS A 85 18.25 -6.95 8.70
N VAL A 86 17.69 -8.16 8.60
CA VAL A 86 17.19 -8.72 7.34
C VAL A 86 15.76 -8.27 7.09
N PRO A 87 15.47 -7.54 5.99
CA PRO A 87 14.11 -7.12 5.69
C PRO A 87 13.18 -8.32 5.50
N LYS A 88 12.02 -8.30 6.15
CA LYS A 88 11.03 -9.38 6.07
C LYS A 88 10.49 -9.56 4.64
N GLY A 89 10.20 -10.79 4.23
CA GLY A 89 9.77 -11.12 2.86
C GLY A 89 8.52 -10.38 2.37
N HIS A 90 7.57 -10.08 3.27
CA HIS A 90 6.35 -9.35 2.93
C HIS A 90 6.60 -7.89 2.54
N LEU A 91 7.73 -7.30 2.96
CA LEU A 91 8.05 -5.90 2.68
C LEU A 91 8.13 -5.64 1.16
N ASN A 92 8.74 -6.56 0.41
CA ASN A 92 8.80 -6.46 -1.04
C ASN A 92 7.41 -6.46 -1.69
N LYS A 93 6.45 -7.22 -1.15
CA LYS A 93 5.07 -7.25 -1.63
C LYS A 93 4.38 -5.91 -1.38
N HIS A 94 4.60 -5.31 -0.21
CA HIS A 94 4.03 -4.00 0.12
C HIS A 94 4.61 -2.89 -0.75
N ILE A 95 5.94 -2.83 -0.91
CA ILE A 95 6.59 -1.80 -1.74
C ILE A 95 6.11 -1.91 -3.20
N ARG A 96 6.04 -3.13 -3.77
CA ARG A 96 5.49 -3.34 -5.12
C ARG A 96 4.04 -2.87 -5.25
N ARG A 97 3.22 -3.11 -4.23
CA ARG A 97 1.82 -2.65 -4.22
C ARG A 97 1.75 -1.12 -4.19
N GLN A 98 2.56 -0.45 -3.36
CA GLN A 98 2.61 1.01 -3.29
C GLN A 98 3.05 1.62 -4.63
N ILE A 99 4.07 1.06 -5.28
CA ILE A 99 4.50 1.50 -6.62
C ILE A 99 3.33 1.41 -7.61
N ALA A 100 2.62 0.27 -7.63
CA ALA A 100 1.48 0.08 -8.51
C ALA A 100 0.36 1.09 -8.23
N GLN A 101 0.11 1.42 -6.96
CA GLN A 101 -0.91 2.41 -6.57
C GLN A 101 -0.56 3.81 -7.08
N CYS A 102 0.69 4.26 -6.92
CA CYS A 102 1.13 5.56 -7.44
C CYS A 102 0.96 5.65 -8.96
N LEU A 103 1.40 4.62 -9.70
CA LEU A 103 1.31 4.59 -11.16
C LEU A 103 -0.14 4.47 -11.66
N THR A 104 -1.00 3.77 -10.91
CA THR A 104 -2.43 3.66 -11.24
C THR A 104 -3.12 5.02 -11.13
N LEU A 105 -2.88 5.77 -10.04
CA LEU A 105 -3.44 7.12 -9.87
C LEU A 105 -2.95 8.06 -10.97
N LEU A 106 -1.66 8.01 -11.27
CA LEU A 106 -1.09 8.83 -12.34
C LEU A 106 -1.75 8.52 -13.68
N ARG A 107 -1.96 7.24 -14.01
CA ARG A 107 -2.67 6.86 -15.24
C ARG A 107 -4.13 7.28 -15.22
N GLN A 108 -4.83 7.16 -14.09
CA GLN A 108 -6.22 7.60 -13.95
C GLN A 108 -6.36 9.11 -14.22
N ARG A 109 -5.42 9.92 -13.72
CA ARG A 109 -5.38 11.37 -13.98
C ARG A 109 -5.09 11.70 -15.45
N GLN A 110 -4.10 11.04 -16.05
CA GLN A 110 -3.84 11.18 -17.49
C GLN A 110 -5.05 10.81 -18.36
N VAL A 111 -5.81 9.76 -17.98
CA VAL A 111 -7.05 9.39 -18.69
C VAL A 111 -8.09 10.49 -18.53
N ALA A 112 -8.23 11.07 -17.34
CA ALA A 112 -9.15 12.19 -17.09
C ALA A 112 -8.76 13.45 -17.88
N GLU A 113 -7.47 13.67 -18.10
CA GLU A 113 -6.91 14.73 -18.95
C GLU A 113 -7.01 14.44 -20.46
N GLY A 114 -7.52 13.26 -20.86
CA GLY A 114 -7.67 12.87 -22.26
C GLY A 114 -6.39 12.34 -22.93
N VAL A 115 -5.33 12.06 -22.16
CA VAL A 115 -4.06 11.56 -22.70
C VAL A 115 -4.17 10.08 -23.06
N ASP A 116 -4.00 9.78 -24.35
CA ASP A 116 -3.99 8.41 -24.86
C ASP A 116 -2.74 7.62 -24.41
N ARG A 117 -2.85 6.29 -24.38
CA ARG A 117 -1.78 5.37 -24.01
C ARG A 117 -0.51 5.57 -24.84
N LYS A 118 -0.63 5.85 -26.15
CA LYS A 118 0.53 6.06 -27.02
C LYS A 118 1.27 7.35 -26.68
N GLU A 119 0.54 8.37 -26.25
CA GLU A 119 1.10 9.65 -25.85
C GLU A 119 1.74 9.56 -24.47
N ALA A 120 1.07 8.93 -23.50
CA ALA A 120 1.64 8.67 -22.17
C ALA A 120 3.00 7.96 -22.25
N ARG A 121 3.12 6.91 -23.09
CA ARG A 121 4.41 6.24 -23.33
C ARG A 121 5.46 7.12 -23.96
N ARG A 122 5.08 8.04 -24.86
CA ARG A 122 6.01 9.00 -25.47
C ARG A 122 6.52 10.00 -24.44
N ILE A 123 5.65 10.49 -23.56
CA ILE A 123 6.02 11.38 -22.45
C ILE A 123 6.98 10.66 -21.50
N GLU A 124 6.65 9.44 -21.07
CA GLU A 124 7.52 8.62 -20.21
C GLU A 124 8.90 8.38 -20.83
N LYS A 125 8.95 8.01 -22.12
CA LYS A 125 10.22 7.78 -22.83
C LYS A 125 11.05 9.07 -22.92
N ARG A 126 10.44 10.21 -23.21
CA ARG A 126 11.12 11.51 -23.25
C ARG A 126 11.67 11.88 -21.86
N ALA A 127 10.89 11.68 -20.81
CA ALA A 127 11.33 11.92 -19.44
C ALA A 127 12.50 11.01 -19.03
N ALA A 128 12.47 9.73 -19.44
CA ALA A 128 13.57 8.80 -19.17
C ALA A 128 14.88 9.19 -19.88
N LEU A 129 14.79 9.62 -21.14
CA LEU A 129 15.91 10.13 -21.92
C LEU A 129 16.50 11.42 -21.33
N ALA A 130 15.64 12.36 -20.93
CA ALA A 130 16.09 13.60 -20.27
C ALA A 130 16.82 13.34 -18.95
N ASN A 131 16.43 12.29 -18.23
CA ASN A 131 17.06 11.88 -16.97
C ASN A 131 18.26 10.94 -17.15
N GLY A 132 18.65 10.58 -18.38
CA GLY A 132 19.78 9.67 -18.65
C GLY A 132 19.61 8.26 -18.09
N THR A 133 18.36 7.79 -17.96
CA THR A 133 18.03 6.47 -17.39
C THR A 133 17.70 5.41 -18.45
N MET A 134 17.79 5.80 -19.73
CA MET A 134 17.66 4.98 -20.94
C MET A 134 18.92 5.17 -21.77
#